data_AF-A0A164UV49-F1
#
_entry.id   AF-A0A164UV49-F1
#
_cell.length_a   1.000
_cell.length_b   1.000
_cell.length_c   1.000
_cell.angle_alpha   90.00
_cell.angle_beta   90.00
_cell.angle_gamma   90.00
#
_symmetry.space_group_name_H-M   'P 1'
#
loop_
_entity.id
_entity.type
_entity.pdbx_description
1 polymer ?
#
loop_
_entity_poly.entity_id
_entity_poly.type
_entity_poly.pdbx_seq_one_letter_code
_entity_poly.pdbx_strand_id
1 'polypeptide(L)'
;MLFRHWTATAPQSDDFQTLIPAQQTKQQTFLKKKKTKEKMAFKFLIFATMMVVTMANRKSSYVPPPYKPGYPAAKYEDVPACAKNNPKPWCLSDPDYPTYDVQKALDQHYQQVLALYKDVKATTSNSVDDLKDLEEETYLCPSSTAYVQPMRAVNVDGKWRVIVNKVESYDYLFTQSARIEECDVEVGSSCPLVSSCYESKCIQKNIFHRFLVFNPYDYYFPFAIENFELPASCGCVVGAFFP
;
A
#
# COMPACT_ATOMS: atom_id res chain seq x y z
N MET A 1 -56.27 -68.52 2.28
CA MET A 1 -56.91 -67.81 3.40
C MET A 1 -56.16 -66.50 3.63
N LEU A 2 -56.88 -65.39 3.45
CA LEU A 2 -56.78 -64.09 4.16
C LEU A 2 -55.40 -63.42 4.41
N PHE A 3 -55.18 -62.34 3.64
CA PHE A 3 -54.78 -60.97 4.00
C PHE A 3 -54.25 -60.64 5.41
N ARG A 4 -53.15 -59.86 5.46
CA ARG A 4 -53.02 -58.47 6.00
C ARG A 4 -51.54 -58.02 5.91
N HIS A 5 -51.19 -57.09 5.02
CA HIS A 5 -51.10 -55.62 5.21
C HIS A 5 -49.93 -55.14 6.08
N TRP A 6 -48.90 -54.53 5.47
CA TRP A 6 -48.62 -53.09 5.55
C TRP A 6 -47.55 -52.70 4.52
N THR A 7 -47.88 -51.70 3.69
CA THR A 7 -47.03 -51.08 2.68
C THR A 7 -46.58 -49.72 3.18
N ALA A 8 -45.27 -49.46 3.22
CA ALA A 8 -44.73 -48.12 3.39
C ALA A 8 -44.01 -47.71 2.09
N THR A 9 -44.69 -46.88 1.29
CA THR A 9 -44.18 -46.27 0.07
C THR A 9 -43.66 -44.88 0.42
N ALA A 10 -42.38 -44.60 0.17
CA ALA A 10 -41.81 -43.26 0.28
C ALA A 10 -42.24 -42.38 -0.91
N PRO A 11 -42.73 -41.15 -0.69
CA PRO A 11 -42.94 -40.21 -1.78
C PRO A 11 -41.76 -39.24 -1.95
N GLN A 12 -41.57 -38.95 -3.24
CA GLN A 12 -40.60 -38.09 -3.89
C GLN A 12 -40.75 -36.61 -3.54
N SER A 13 -39.65 -35.90 -3.72
CA SER A 13 -39.47 -34.45 -3.70
C SER A 13 -40.35 -33.74 -4.73
N ASP A 14 -41.16 -32.77 -4.29
CA ASP A 14 -41.60 -31.58 -5.04
C ASP A 14 -42.32 -30.64 -4.07
N ASP A 15 -41.69 -29.50 -3.72
CA ASP A 15 -42.30 -28.22 -3.30
C ASP A 15 -41.32 -27.43 -2.40
N PHE A 16 -40.41 -26.68 -3.03
CA PHE A 16 -39.70 -25.60 -2.36
C PHE A 16 -39.56 -24.38 -3.28
N GLN A 17 -40.67 -23.86 -3.78
CA GLN A 17 -40.63 -22.67 -4.65
C GLN A 17 -41.82 -21.72 -4.44
N THR A 18 -42.16 -21.32 -3.20
CA THR A 18 -43.22 -20.30 -2.97
C THR A 18 -43.03 -19.37 -1.75
N LEU A 19 -41.81 -19.13 -1.26
CA LEU A 19 -41.58 -18.24 -0.10
C LEU A 19 -40.56 -17.09 -0.31
N ILE A 20 -40.36 -16.64 -1.56
CA ILE A 20 -39.44 -15.53 -1.89
C ILE A 20 -40.12 -14.45 -2.77
N PRO A 21 -41.19 -13.75 -2.32
CA PRO A 21 -41.34 -12.37 -2.81
C PRO A 21 -41.85 -11.32 -1.80
N ALA A 22 -42.26 -11.66 -0.58
CA ALA A 22 -42.97 -10.71 0.30
C ALA A 22 -42.06 -9.74 1.09
N GLN A 23 -40.74 -9.97 1.15
CA GLN A 23 -39.83 -9.15 1.98
C GLN A 23 -39.15 -7.98 1.25
N GLN A 24 -39.12 -7.98 -0.09
CA GLN A 24 -38.41 -6.93 -0.85
C GLN A 24 -39.21 -5.62 -1.02
N THR A 25 -40.54 -5.63 -0.88
CA THR A 25 -41.39 -4.45 -1.09
C THR A 25 -41.42 -3.48 0.10
N LYS A 26 -41.18 -3.94 1.34
CA LYS A 26 -41.18 -3.09 2.54
C LYS A 26 -39.88 -2.29 2.74
N GLN A 27 -38.71 -2.82 2.34
CA GLN A 27 -37.44 -2.09 2.46
C GLN A 27 -37.33 -0.93 1.46
N GLN A 28 -37.83 -1.12 0.23
CA GLN A 28 -37.74 -0.09 -0.82
C GLN A 28 -38.64 1.14 -0.54
N THR A 29 -39.78 0.94 0.14
CA THR A 29 -40.68 2.04 0.55
C THR A 29 -40.12 2.86 1.71
N PHE A 30 -39.35 2.24 2.62
CA PHE A 30 -38.71 2.94 3.74
C PHE A 30 -37.54 3.84 3.28
N LEU A 31 -36.71 3.37 2.35
CA LEU A 31 -35.60 4.15 1.76
C LEU A 31 -36.09 5.35 0.93
N LYS A 32 -37.21 5.22 0.20
CA LYS A 32 -37.82 6.35 -0.52
C LYS A 32 -38.35 7.42 0.43
N LYS A 33 -39.03 7.06 1.53
CA LYS A 33 -39.51 8.04 2.53
C LYS A 33 -38.36 8.79 3.24
N LYS A 34 -37.23 8.13 3.51
CA LYS A 34 -36.06 8.76 4.14
C LYS A 34 -35.39 9.79 3.21
N LYS A 35 -35.22 9.45 1.92
CA LYS A 35 -34.67 10.35 0.89
C LYS A 35 -35.52 11.59 0.62
N THR A 36 -36.85 11.53 0.77
CA THR A 36 -37.73 12.69 0.54
C THR A 36 -37.77 13.65 1.73
N LYS A 37 -37.59 13.14 2.96
CA LYS A 37 -37.61 13.96 4.19
C LYS A 37 -36.33 14.80 4.37
N GLU A 38 -35.15 14.27 4.00
CA GLU A 38 -33.88 15.02 4.01
C GLU A 38 -33.83 16.12 2.94
N LYS A 39 -34.38 15.86 1.74
CA LYS A 39 -34.39 16.84 0.64
C LYS A 39 -35.31 18.05 0.89
N MET A 40 -36.32 17.91 1.75
CA MET A 40 -37.23 19.00 2.15
C MET A 40 -36.64 19.87 3.27
N ALA A 41 -35.84 19.31 4.18
CA ALA A 41 -35.21 20.06 5.26
C ALA A 41 -34.03 20.94 4.78
N PHE A 42 -33.36 20.56 3.69
CA PHE A 42 -32.22 21.32 3.16
C PHE A 42 -32.61 22.51 2.26
N LYS A 43 -33.87 22.55 1.77
CA LYS A 43 -34.36 23.64 0.90
C LYS A 43 -34.94 24.85 1.64
N PHE A 44 -35.00 24.83 2.97
CA PHE A 44 -35.55 25.92 3.79
C PHE A 44 -34.51 26.68 4.64
N LEU A 45 -33.21 26.44 4.44
CA LEU A 45 -32.12 27.05 5.23
C LEU A 45 -31.12 27.89 4.40
N ILE A 46 -31.51 28.42 3.23
CA ILE A 46 -30.64 29.28 2.40
C ILE A 46 -31.15 30.73 2.28
N PHE A 47 -31.76 31.27 3.34
CA PHE A 47 -32.05 32.70 3.42
C PHE A 47 -31.75 33.24 4.81
N ALA A 48 -30.46 33.44 5.11
CA ALA A 48 -29.93 34.50 5.99
C ALA A 48 -28.45 34.21 6.26
N THR A 49 -27.54 34.99 5.65
CA THR A 49 -26.21 35.42 6.14
C THR A 49 -25.29 35.78 4.97
N MET A 50 -25.66 36.83 4.23
CA MET A 50 -24.68 37.67 3.53
C MET A 50 -24.08 38.61 4.58
N MET A 51 -23.06 38.15 5.31
CA MET A 51 -22.18 39.01 6.13
C MET A 51 -20.76 38.43 6.10
N VAL A 52 -19.93 39.06 5.27
CA VAL A 52 -18.49 39.29 5.42
C VAL A 52 -17.67 38.10 5.97
N VAL A 53 -17.25 37.20 5.08
CA VAL A 53 -16.02 36.41 5.31
C VAL A 53 -14.88 37.20 4.69
N THR A 54 -14.20 38.00 5.50
CA THR A 54 -12.84 38.46 5.17
C THR A 54 -11.96 37.21 5.08
N MET A 55 -11.53 36.91 3.86
CA MET A 55 -10.57 35.85 3.60
C MET A 55 -9.25 36.16 4.33
N ALA A 56 -8.99 35.49 5.45
CA ALA A 56 -7.63 35.22 5.88
C ALA A 56 -7.08 34.09 5.01
N ASN A 57 -6.88 34.38 3.72
CA ASN A 57 -6.17 33.52 2.79
C ASN A 57 -4.67 33.66 3.10
N ARG A 58 -4.23 33.00 4.18
CA ARG A 58 -2.80 32.84 4.44
C ARG A 58 -2.31 31.76 3.48
N LYS A 59 -2.15 32.14 2.20
CA LYS A 59 -1.35 31.36 1.26
C LYS A 59 0.01 31.18 1.92
N SER A 60 0.30 29.96 2.37
CA SER A 60 1.65 29.57 2.73
C SER A 60 2.50 29.84 1.49
N SER A 61 3.35 30.87 1.55
CA SER A 61 4.26 31.20 0.47
C SER A 61 5.40 30.20 0.57
N TYR A 62 5.12 28.96 0.17
CA TYR A 62 6.16 28.00 -0.14
C TYR A 62 6.90 28.55 -1.35
N VAL A 63 8.10 29.07 -1.12
CA VAL A 63 9.02 29.49 -2.17
C VAL A 63 9.82 28.24 -2.53
N PRO A 64 9.57 27.60 -3.68
CA PRO A 64 10.39 26.48 -4.10
C PRO A 64 11.84 26.94 -4.27
N PRO A 65 12.82 26.08 -3.99
CA PRO A 65 14.22 26.39 -4.26
C PRO A 65 14.41 26.79 -5.74
N PRO A 66 15.42 27.65 -6.03
CA PRO A 66 15.63 28.18 -7.37
C PRO A 66 15.72 27.08 -8.42
N TYR A 67 14.83 27.20 -9.42
CA TYR A 67 14.70 26.31 -10.57
C TYR A 67 16.05 26.17 -11.29
N LYS A 68 16.57 24.95 -11.36
CA LYS A 68 17.64 24.58 -12.29
C LYS A 68 16.96 24.01 -13.55
N PRO A 69 17.03 24.70 -14.70
CA PRO A 69 16.49 24.17 -15.95
C PRO A 69 17.20 22.89 -16.34
N GLY A 70 16.42 21.85 -16.58
CA GLY A 70 16.89 20.58 -17.12
C GLY A 70 17.39 19.64 -16.02
N TYR A 71 16.60 18.62 -15.69
CA TYR A 71 17.22 17.34 -15.44
C TYR A 71 18.15 17.07 -16.63
N PRO A 72 19.49 16.97 -16.45
CA PRO A 72 20.28 16.33 -17.48
C PRO A 72 19.60 14.98 -17.74
N ALA A 73 19.61 14.51 -18.98
CA ALA A 73 19.11 13.19 -19.31
C ALA A 73 19.95 12.15 -18.53
N ALA A 74 19.58 11.87 -17.29
CA ALA A 74 20.01 10.75 -16.48
C ALA A 74 19.79 9.50 -17.30
N LYS A 75 20.85 8.97 -17.91
CA LYS A 75 20.74 7.64 -18.47
C LYS A 75 20.29 6.77 -17.31
N TYR A 76 19.31 5.91 -17.55
CA TYR A 76 18.73 5.06 -16.51
C TYR A 76 19.79 4.08 -15.90
N GLU A 77 20.99 4.12 -16.47
CA GLU A 77 22.26 3.50 -16.11
C GLU A 77 23.04 4.27 -15.02
N ASP A 78 22.72 5.53 -14.72
CA ASP A 78 23.47 6.35 -13.76
C ASP A 78 23.00 6.06 -12.33
N VAL A 79 23.82 5.30 -11.60
CA VAL A 79 23.66 5.07 -10.15
C VAL A 79 23.53 6.42 -9.44
N PRO A 80 22.44 6.68 -8.69
CA PRO A 80 22.19 7.98 -8.09
C PRO A 80 23.26 8.32 -7.05
N ALA A 81 23.51 9.61 -6.83
CA ALA A 81 24.54 10.07 -5.89
C ALA A 81 24.34 9.49 -4.48
N CYS A 82 23.09 9.34 -4.04
CA CYS A 82 22.72 8.74 -2.76
C CYS A 82 23.17 7.27 -2.59
N ALA A 83 23.47 6.56 -3.69
CA ALA A 83 23.84 5.15 -3.67
C ALA A 83 25.37 4.91 -3.65
N LYS A 84 26.21 5.93 -3.90
CA LYS A 84 27.66 5.75 -4.09
C LYS A 84 28.40 5.10 -2.90
N ASN A 85 27.89 5.26 -1.69
CA ASN A 85 28.45 4.66 -0.46
C ASN A 85 27.37 3.94 0.36
N ASN A 86 26.30 3.51 -0.29
CA ASN A 86 25.18 2.85 0.36
C ASN A 86 25.08 1.42 -0.19
N PRO A 87 25.29 0.40 0.65
CA PRO A 87 25.18 -1.00 0.21
C PRO A 87 23.73 -1.41 -0.10
N LYS A 88 22.75 -0.63 0.36
CA LYS A 88 21.34 -0.94 0.17
C LYS A 88 20.89 -0.53 -1.24
N PRO A 89 20.05 -1.34 -1.91
CA PRO A 89 19.48 -1.00 -3.23
C PRO A 89 18.36 0.06 -3.16
N TRP A 90 18.35 0.90 -2.11
CA TRP A 90 17.45 2.03 -1.94
C TRP A 90 18.08 3.16 -1.13
N CYS A 91 17.58 4.38 -1.34
CA CYS A 91 17.94 5.58 -0.60
C CYS A 91 16.71 6.16 0.09
N LEU A 92 16.84 6.49 1.37
CA LEU A 92 15.80 7.18 2.16
C LEU A 92 15.86 8.71 2.04
N SER A 93 16.99 9.22 1.56
CA SER A 93 17.26 10.62 1.27
C SER A 93 17.94 10.70 -0.09
N ASP A 94 17.61 11.72 -0.87
CA ASP A 94 18.20 11.97 -2.18
C ASP A 94 18.38 13.48 -2.37
N PRO A 95 19.63 13.98 -2.30
CA PRO A 95 19.93 15.40 -2.54
C PRO A 95 19.56 15.88 -3.94
N ASP A 96 19.54 14.98 -4.92
CA ASP A 96 19.27 15.27 -6.33
C ASP A 96 17.84 14.86 -6.73
N TYR A 97 16.93 14.79 -5.75
CA TYR A 97 15.55 14.38 -5.98
C TYR A 97 14.78 15.41 -6.83
N PRO A 98 14.04 14.97 -7.87
CA PRO A 98 13.27 15.82 -8.81
C PRO A 98 12.01 16.41 -8.20
N THR A 99 12.11 17.11 -7.06
CA THR A 99 10.92 17.64 -6.38
C THR A 99 10.06 18.48 -7.30
N TYR A 100 10.69 19.43 -8.03
CA TYR A 100 9.98 20.32 -8.93
C TYR A 100 9.30 19.59 -10.10
N ASP A 101 10.03 18.71 -10.79
CA ASP A 101 9.49 18.00 -11.95
C ASP A 101 8.43 16.97 -11.58
N VAL A 102 8.63 16.26 -10.46
CA VAL A 102 7.61 15.36 -9.89
C VAL A 102 6.36 16.15 -9.54
N GLN A 103 6.48 17.26 -8.81
CA GLN A 103 5.35 18.11 -8.43
C GLN A 103 4.61 18.64 -9.67
N LYS A 104 5.34 19.19 -10.64
CA LYS A 104 4.76 19.69 -11.89
C LYS A 104 4.01 18.60 -12.65
N ALA A 105 4.58 17.41 -12.76
CA ALA A 105 3.94 16.29 -13.43
C ALA A 105 2.71 15.79 -12.64
N LEU A 106 2.77 15.79 -11.31
CA LEU A 106 1.62 15.47 -10.45
C LEU A 106 0.48 16.46 -10.68
N ASP A 107 0.77 17.76 -10.75
CA ASP A 107 -0.24 18.78 -11.02
C ASP A 107 -0.88 18.58 -12.40
N GLN A 108 -0.07 18.25 -13.43
CA GLN A 108 -0.55 18.01 -14.79
C GLN A 108 -1.45 16.77 -14.91
N HIS A 109 -1.13 15.70 -14.17
CA HIS A 109 -1.78 14.40 -14.27
C HIS A 109 -2.59 14.00 -13.03
N TYR A 110 -2.96 14.98 -12.21
CA TYR A 110 -3.44 14.76 -10.83
C TYR A 110 -4.51 13.68 -10.70
N GLN A 111 -5.57 13.72 -11.53
CA GLN A 111 -6.67 12.76 -11.45
C GLN A 111 -6.23 11.32 -11.76
N GLN A 112 -5.37 11.15 -12.76
CA GLN A 112 -4.87 9.84 -13.20
C GLN A 112 -3.92 9.26 -12.15
N VAL A 113 -3.00 10.09 -11.63
CA VAL A 113 -2.05 9.67 -10.61
C VAL A 113 -2.74 9.39 -9.28
N LEU A 114 -3.76 10.17 -8.91
CA LEU A 114 -4.54 9.91 -7.70
C LEU A 114 -5.22 8.54 -7.75
N ALA A 115 -5.66 8.09 -8.93
CA ALA A 115 -6.20 6.73 -9.10
C ALA A 115 -5.12 5.65 -8.89
N LEU A 116 -3.95 5.80 -9.51
CA LEU A 116 -2.81 4.89 -9.33
C LEU A 116 -2.35 4.82 -7.87
N TYR A 117 -2.24 5.98 -7.22
CA TYR A 117 -1.79 6.07 -5.84
C TYR A 117 -2.79 5.43 -4.86
N LYS A 118 -4.09 5.56 -5.14
CA LYS A 118 -5.13 4.84 -4.38
C LYS A 118 -5.02 3.32 -4.56
N ASP A 119 -4.72 2.83 -5.76
CA ASP A 119 -4.45 1.41 -6.02
C ASP A 119 -3.26 0.91 -5.19
N VAL A 120 -2.16 1.68 -5.19
CA VAL A 120 -0.98 1.38 -4.35
C VAL A 120 -1.41 1.28 -2.89
N LYS A 121 -2.04 2.32 -2.33
CA LYS A 121 -2.45 2.32 -0.92
C LYS A 121 -3.44 1.21 -0.54
N ALA A 122 -4.37 0.86 -1.44
CA ALA A 122 -5.36 -0.18 -1.20
C ALA A 122 -4.76 -1.59 -1.27
N THR A 123 -3.79 -1.80 -2.18
CA THR A 123 -3.14 -3.10 -2.37
C THR A 123 -2.00 -3.33 -1.39
N THR A 124 -1.34 -2.27 -0.93
CA THR A 124 -0.32 -2.31 0.13
C THR A 124 -0.96 -2.28 1.51
N SER A 125 -2.18 -2.81 1.69
CA SER A 125 -2.84 -2.87 3.00
C SER A 125 -1.93 -3.64 3.97
N ASN A 126 -1.19 -2.89 4.76
CA ASN A 126 -0.26 -3.39 5.75
C ASN A 126 -1.04 -4.24 6.77
N SER A 127 -0.91 -5.56 6.70
CA SER A 127 -1.19 -6.43 7.85
C SER A 127 -0.02 -6.34 8.83
N VAL A 128 0.12 -5.21 9.54
CA VAL A 128 1.10 -5.10 10.64
C VAL A 128 0.86 -3.92 11.60
N ASP A 129 -0.35 -3.37 11.69
CA ASP A 129 -0.61 -2.29 12.67
C ASP A 129 -0.82 -2.81 14.11
N ASP A 130 -0.99 -4.13 14.31
CA ASP A 130 -1.44 -4.71 15.59
C ASP A 130 -0.51 -5.76 16.24
N LEU A 131 0.73 -5.93 15.77
CA LEU A 131 1.74 -6.70 16.53
C LEU A 131 2.90 -5.77 16.88
N LYS A 132 2.61 -4.94 17.87
CA LYS A 132 3.60 -4.26 18.69
C LYS A 132 4.31 -5.33 19.49
N ASP A 133 5.64 -5.36 19.41
CA ASP A 133 6.56 -6.32 20.04
C ASP A 133 5.92 -7.10 21.20
N LEU A 134 5.76 -8.41 21.01
CA LEU A 134 5.50 -9.30 22.13
C LEU A 134 6.80 -9.34 22.93
N GLU A 135 6.81 -8.67 24.09
CA GLU A 135 7.98 -8.51 24.98
C GLU A 135 8.63 -9.84 25.43
N GLU A 136 8.07 -11.00 25.03
CA GLU A 136 8.52 -12.35 25.38
C GLU A 136 8.92 -13.23 24.17
N GLU A 137 8.98 -12.71 22.94
CA GLU A 137 9.41 -13.54 21.80
C GLU A 137 10.93 -13.50 21.57
N THR A 138 11.58 -14.65 21.77
CA THR A 138 12.97 -14.85 21.34
C THR A 138 12.97 -15.44 19.93
N TYR A 139 13.32 -14.62 18.93
CA TYR A 139 13.43 -15.07 17.55
C TYR A 139 14.62 -16.01 17.34
N LEU A 140 14.42 -17.08 16.55
CA LEU A 140 15.50 -18.02 16.20
C LEU A 140 16.64 -17.36 15.42
N CYS A 141 16.32 -16.30 14.67
CA CYS A 141 17.28 -15.42 14.02
C CYS A 141 16.91 -13.98 14.40
N PRO A 142 17.79 -13.25 15.11
CA PRO A 142 17.55 -11.84 15.45
C PRO A 142 17.37 -10.97 14.20
N SER A 143 16.45 -10.03 14.27
CA SER A 143 16.15 -9.09 13.18
C SER A 143 15.58 -7.78 13.68
N SER A 144 15.88 -6.70 12.96
CA SER A 144 15.37 -5.35 13.22
C SER A 144 14.31 -4.95 12.20
N THR A 145 13.26 -4.29 12.66
CA THR A 145 12.15 -3.83 11.82
C THR A 145 12.16 -2.30 11.70
N ALA A 146 11.75 -1.77 10.55
CA ALA A 146 11.65 -0.33 10.34
C ALA A 146 10.57 0.01 9.29
N TYR A 147 9.89 1.14 9.48
CA TYR A 147 9.06 1.74 8.43
C TYR A 147 9.88 2.75 7.65
N VAL A 148 10.10 2.47 6.36
CA VAL A 148 10.91 3.30 5.48
C VAL A 148 10.06 4.01 4.44
N GLN A 149 10.53 5.17 3.99
CA GLN A 149 9.96 5.96 2.92
C GLN A 149 11.04 6.21 1.85
N PRO A 150 11.26 5.26 0.93
CA PRO A 150 12.33 5.39 -0.07
C PRO A 150 12.06 6.56 -1.03
N MET A 151 13.12 7.26 -1.42
CA MET A 151 13.14 8.31 -2.44
C MET A 151 13.69 7.79 -3.79
N ARG A 152 14.62 6.83 -3.71
CA ARG A 152 15.20 6.08 -4.82
C ARG A 152 15.27 4.60 -4.45
N ALA A 153 15.00 3.71 -5.39
CA ALA A 153 15.22 2.27 -5.20
C ALA A 153 15.46 1.58 -6.54
N VAL A 154 16.09 0.41 -6.52
CA VAL A 154 16.25 -0.46 -7.69
C VAL A 154 15.00 -1.33 -7.85
N ASN A 155 14.36 -1.26 -9.01
CA ASN A 155 13.20 -2.10 -9.31
C ASN A 155 13.63 -3.55 -9.66
N VAL A 156 12.67 -4.44 -9.87
CA VAL A 156 12.93 -5.85 -10.26
C VAL A 156 13.67 -6.00 -11.60
N ASP A 157 13.67 -4.97 -12.45
CA ASP A 157 14.43 -4.96 -13.71
C ASP A 157 15.90 -4.52 -13.51
N GLY A 158 16.33 -4.28 -12.27
CA GLY A 158 17.67 -3.82 -11.95
C GLY A 158 17.91 -2.33 -12.19
N LYS A 159 16.85 -1.52 -12.28
CA LYS A 159 16.95 -0.12 -12.71
C LYS A 159 16.56 0.85 -11.59
N TRP A 160 17.36 1.90 -11.40
CA TRP A 160 17.14 2.90 -10.36
C TRP A 160 15.93 3.78 -10.67
N ARG A 161 14.91 3.73 -9.82
CA ARG A 161 13.68 4.50 -9.94
C ARG A 161 13.57 5.64 -8.96
N VAL A 162 12.88 6.70 -9.39
CA VAL A 162 12.38 7.77 -8.53
C VAL A 162 11.07 7.33 -7.94
N ILE A 163 11.00 7.14 -6.62
CA ILE A 163 9.74 6.82 -5.94
C ILE A 163 9.07 8.13 -5.54
N VAL A 164 7.79 8.29 -5.90
CA VAL A 164 7.03 9.51 -5.57
C VAL A 164 6.77 9.55 -4.06
N ASN A 165 7.53 10.37 -3.33
CA ASN A 165 7.43 10.43 -1.87
C ASN A 165 7.73 11.83 -1.35
N LYS A 166 6.99 12.26 -0.32
CA LYS A 166 7.15 13.58 0.33
C LYS A 166 7.00 14.76 -0.64
N VAL A 167 6.07 14.64 -1.60
CA VAL A 167 5.75 15.71 -2.56
C VAL A 167 4.27 16.05 -2.47
N GLU A 168 3.95 17.34 -2.51
CA GLU A 168 2.59 17.86 -2.45
C GLU A 168 2.09 18.27 -3.84
N SER A 169 0.81 17.99 -4.13
CA SER A 169 0.09 18.51 -5.30
C SER A 169 -1.37 18.74 -4.92
N TYR A 170 -1.90 19.93 -5.23
CA TYR A 170 -3.26 20.37 -4.86
C TYR A 170 -3.68 20.02 -3.42
N ASP A 171 -2.85 20.39 -2.44
CA ASP A 171 -3.06 20.12 -1.00
C ASP A 171 -3.10 18.63 -0.61
N TYR A 172 -2.66 17.74 -1.50
CA TYR A 172 -2.49 16.33 -1.24
C TYR A 172 -1.02 15.95 -1.15
N LEU A 173 -0.61 15.43 0.00
CA LEU A 173 0.75 14.93 0.21
C LEU A 173 0.84 13.45 -0.22
N PHE A 174 1.67 13.19 -1.24
CA PHE A 174 1.98 11.85 -1.70
C PHE A 174 3.10 11.25 -0.83
N THR A 175 2.75 10.25 -0.03
CA THR A 175 3.68 9.49 0.81
C THR A 175 3.49 7.98 0.63
N GLN A 176 4.60 7.28 0.47
CA GLN A 176 4.63 5.83 0.31
C GLN A 176 5.62 5.25 1.32
N SER A 177 5.14 4.33 2.14
CA SER A 177 5.93 3.66 3.17
C SER A 177 5.93 2.14 2.96
N ALA A 178 7.01 1.49 3.37
CA ALA A 178 7.12 0.05 3.46
C ALA A 178 7.70 -0.33 4.82
N ARG A 179 7.17 -1.38 5.44
CA ARG A 179 7.84 -2.05 6.56
C ARG A 179 8.93 -2.93 5.99
N ILE A 180 10.15 -2.76 6.49
CA ILE A 180 11.26 -3.66 6.24
C ILE A 180 11.63 -4.39 7.52
N GLU A 181 12.19 -5.58 7.36
CA GLU A 181 12.75 -6.38 8.45
C GLU A 181 14.02 -7.06 7.96
N GLU A 182 15.15 -6.65 8.54
CA GLU A 182 16.49 -7.09 8.15
C GLU A 182 17.06 -8.01 9.24
N CYS A 183 17.73 -9.09 8.83
CA CYS A 183 18.49 -9.92 9.76
C CYS A 183 19.59 -9.09 10.45
N ASP A 184 19.70 -9.21 11.77
CA ASP A 184 20.78 -8.58 12.55
C ASP A 184 22.07 -9.43 12.56
N VAL A 185 21.97 -10.65 12.03
CA VAL A 185 23.07 -11.61 11.87
C VAL A 185 23.47 -11.75 10.41
N GLU A 186 24.68 -12.25 10.17
CA GLU A 186 25.13 -12.56 8.81
C GLU A 186 24.24 -13.63 8.18
N VAL A 187 23.69 -13.35 6.99
CA VAL A 187 22.86 -14.29 6.25
C VAL A 187 23.68 -15.55 5.94
N GLY A 188 23.16 -16.71 6.35
CA GLY A 188 23.82 -18.00 6.25
C GLY A 188 24.45 -18.50 7.55
N SER A 189 24.57 -17.67 8.59
CA SER A 189 25.06 -18.10 9.90
C SER A 189 24.10 -19.08 10.59
N SER A 190 24.62 -19.97 11.44
CA SER A 190 23.79 -20.86 12.25
C SER A 190 22.79 -20.09 13.11
N CYS A 191 21.59 -20.66 13.28
CA CYS A 191 20.55 -20.05 14.12
C CYS A 191 20.95 -20.14 15.60
N PRO A 192 21.14 -19.02 16.32
CA PRO A 192 21.75 -19.03 17.65
C PRO A 192 21.08 -19.93 18.70
N LEU A 193 19.78 -20.17 18.57
CA LEU A 193 18.98 -20.94 19.52
C LEU A 193 18.74 -22.39 19.09
N VAL A 194 19.21 -22.79 17.91
CA VAL A 194 19.07 -24.16 17.41
C VAL A 194 20.28 -24.96 17.86
N SER A 195 20.04 -26.16 18.40
CA SER A 195 21.10 -27.09 18.82
C SER A 195 22.04 -27.42 17.65
N SER A 196 23.34 -27.56 17.96
CA SER A 196 24.37 -27.90 16.97
C SER A 196 24.21 -29.29 16.33
N CYS A 197 23.33 -30.14 16.86
CA CYS A 197 22.97 -31.42 16.22
C CYS A 197 22.10 -31.25 14.96
N TYR A 198 21.67 -30.02 14.66
CA TYR A 198 20.98 -29.68 13.43
C TYR A 198 21.80 -28.66 12.65
N GLU A 199 21.88 -28.85 11.33
CA GLU A 199 22.36 -27.79 10.46
C GLU A 199 21.27 -26.73 10.44
N SER A 200 21.63 -25.50 10.73
CA SER A 200 20.68 -24.39 10.72
C SER A 200 21.32 -23.19 10.05
N LYS A 201 20.50 -22.36 9.42
CA LYS A 201 20.96 -21.12 8.79
C LYS A 201 19.90 -20.03 8.83
N CYS A 202 20.31 -18.83 9.20
CA CYS A 202 19.49 -17.64 9.08
C CYS A 202 19.42 -17.19 7.62
N ILE A 203 18.22 -16.94 7.12
CA ILE A 203 17.96 -16.48 5.76
C ILE A 203 17.21 -15.15 5.77
N GLN A 204 17.64 -14.21 4.95
CA GLN A 204 16.87 -13.01 4.67
C GLN A 204 15.80 -13.36 3.63
N LYS A 205 14.53 -13.18 3.99
CA LYS A 205 13.41 -13.26 3.05
C LYS A 205 13.03 -11.87 2.60
N ASN A 206 12.83 -11.74 1.30
CA ASN A 206 12.37 -10.50 0.68
C ASN A 206 10.96 -10.67 0.14
N ILE A 207 10.25 -9.56 0.00
CA ILE A 207 8.95 -9.51 -0.67
C ILE A 207 8.92 -8.37 -1.67
N PHE A 208 7.97 -8.43 -2.59
CA PHE A 208 7.75 -7.36 -3.57
C PHE A 208 6.83 -6.29 -3.02
N HIS A 209 7.34 -5.07 -2.95
CA HIS A 209 6.56 -3.87 -2.71
C HIS A 209 6.26 -3.14 -4.02
N ARG A 210 5.03 -2.65 -4.14
CA ARG A 210 4.60 -1.81 -5.26
C ARG A 210 4.75 -0.35 -4.87
N PHE A 211 5.45 0.43 -5.68
CA PHE A 211 5.53 1.87 -5.53
C PHE A 211 5.12 2.60 -6.80
N LEU A 212 4.43 3.72 -6.63
CA LEU A 212 4.26 4.74 -7.66
C LEU A 212 5.61 5.42 -7.89
N VAL A 213 6.08 5.35 -9.13
CA VAL A 213 7.36 5.92 -9.56
C VAL A 213 7.16 7.04 -10.55
N PHE A 214 8.18 7.90 -10.64
CA PHE A 214 8.28 8.96 -11.64
C PHE A 214 9.37 8.63 -12.67
N ASN A 215 9.05 8.79 -13.94
CA ASN A 215 9.97 8.60 -15.06
C ASN A 215 10.08 9.89 -15.89
N PRO A 216 11.20 10.62 -15.80
CA PRO A 216 11.36 11.88 -16.55
C PRO A 216 11.43 11.70 -18.08
N TYR A 217 11.56 10.46 -18.58
CA TYR A 217 11.64 10.16 -20.01
C TYR A 217 10.31 9.85 -20.68
N ASP A 218 9.26 9.65 -19.90
CA ASP A 218 7.94 9.46 -20.47
C ASP A 218 7.23 10.82 -20.57
N TYR A 219 7.29 11.40 -21.77
CA TYR A 219 6.73 12.72 -22.06
C TYR A 219 5.20 12.76 -22.07
N TYR A 220 4.52 11.61 -22.11
CA TYR A 220 3.07 11.56 -22.19
C TYR A 220 2.44 11.33 -20.82
N PHE A 221 2.98 10.39 -20.04
CA PHE A 221 2.52 10.09 -18.70
C PHE A 221 3.68 9.56 -17.86
N PRO A 222 4.40 10.42 -17.11
CA PRO A 222 5.65 10.07 -16.43
C PRO A 222 5.46 9.25 -15.14
N PHE A 223 4.37 8.51 -14.99
CA PHE A 223 4.06 7.75 -13.79
C PHE A 223 3.77 6.29 -14.09
N ALA A 224 4.24 5.40 -13.22
CA ALA A 224 3.95 3.98 -13.30
C ALA A 224 3.93 3.37 -11.90
N ILE A 225 3.32 2.19 -11.76
CA ILE A 225 3.47 1.36 -10.56
C ILE A 225 4.47 0.27 -10.90
N GLU A 226 5.53 0.17 -10.11
CA GLU A 226 6.58 -0.84 -10.30
C GLU A 226 6.85 -1.64 -9.03
N ASN A 227 7.48 -2.79 -9.20
CA ASN A 227 7.80 -3.72 -8.12
C ASN A 227 9.25 -3.56 -7.66
N PHE A 228 9.44 -3.67 -6.35
CA PHE A 228 10.72 -3.52 -5.66
C PHE A 228 10.87 -4.64 -4.66
N GLU A 229 12.00 -5.33 -4.68
CA GLU A 229 12.31 -6.36 -3.70
C GLU A 229 12.90 -5.71 -2.43
N LEU A 230 12.20 -5.83 -1.30
CA LEU A 230 12.62 -5.30 -0.01
C LEU A 230 12.70 -6.41 1.05
N PRO A 231 13.61 -6.30 2.04
CA PRO A 231 13.72 -7.27 3.13
C PRO A 231 12.48 -7.21 4.03
N ALA A 232 11.87 -8.36 4.28
CA ALA A 232 10.57 -8.44 4.97
C ALA A 232 10.51 -9.40 6.14
N SER A 233 11.45 -10.36 6.24
CA SER A 233 11.63 -11.15 7.47
C SER A 233 12.97 -11.85 7.52
N CYS A 234 13.46 -12.13 8.73
CA CYS A 234 14.56 -13.04 8.95
C CYS A 234 14.04 -14.41 9.42
N GLY A 235 14.38 -15.49 8.70
CA GLY A 235 13.91 -16.84 9.02
C GLY A 235 15.05 -17.80 9.36
N CYS A 236 14.80 -18.75 10.25
CA CYS A 236 15.70 -19.88 10.46
C CYS A 236 15.28 -21.07 9.58
N VAL A 237 16.18 -21.58 8.74
CA VAL A 237 16.02 -22.85 8.05
C VAL A 237 16.80 -23.90 8.81
N VAL A 238 16.13 -25.00 9.19
CA VAL A 238 16.74 -26.13 9.90
C VAL A 238 16.76 -27.34 8.96
N GLY A 239 17.93 -27.97 8.85
CA GLY A 239 18.20 -29.16 8.06
C GLY A 239 17.99 -30.45 8.85
N ALA A 240 18.54 -31.54 8.32
CA ALA A 240 18.44 -32.85 8.96
C ALA A 240 19.27 -32.90 10.26
N PHE A 241 18.80 -33.73 11.21
CA PHE A 241 19.56 -34.07 12.40
C PHE A 241 20.79 -34.91 12.03
N PHE A 242 21.95 -34.59 12.61
CA PHE A 242 23.13 -35.44 12.57
C PHE A 242 23.64 -35.70 13.99
N PRO A 243 23.75 -36.98 14.40
CA PRO A 243 24.20 -37.38 15.73
C PRO A 243 25.69 -37.16 15.96
#